data_AF-A0A9P9U8I6-F1
#
_entry.id   AF-A0A9P9U8I6-F1
#
_cell.length_a   1.000
_cell.length_b   1.000
_cell.length_c   1.000
_cell.angle_alpha   90.00
_cell.angle_beta   90.00
_cell.angle_gamma   90.00
#
_symmetry.space_group_name_H-M   'P 1'
#
loop_
_entity.id
_entity.type
_entity.pdbx_description
1 polymer ?
#
loop_
_entity_poly.entity_id
_entity_poly.type
_entity_poly.pdbx_seq_one_letter_code
_entity_poly.pdbx_strand_id
1 'polypeptide(L)'
;MAQLFGEEAVAEVFSAHNGILLPNQVEIALDLGVIAIVPDVPDDAGEDAWSVWEASIQREYRWKIIDRNARDVLEKNFVEGKDAADFMLVEELDGKKLLFRPTSTHRPRARYLYFVYVCAILKKAWAHKNRRDPSAVLKDQIGKRMWAIKVRYLHKAMLVAMAEEAGHRLDDKWHSPNADSEIDEQAIVLMAIAQHIAMQETRQRDNDAADDETYETAYQKSEDETCENESQQDPEENE
;
A
#
# COMPACT_ATOMS: atom_id res chain seq x y z
N MET A 1 -11.93 16.95 6.56
CA MET A 1 -11.61 17.45 5.20
C MET A 1 -10.81 18.73 5.25
N ALA A 2 -11.30 19.82 5.86
CA ALA A 2 -10.49 21.04 6.09
C ALA A 2 -9.12 20.76 6.72
N GLN A 3 -9.11 19.96 7.79
CA GLN A 3 -7.89 19.61 8.52
C GLN A 3 -6.89 18.76 7.71
N LEU A 4 -7.35 18.04 6.69
CA LEU A 4 -6.52 17.13 5.90
C LEU A 4 -6.02 17.79 4.61
N PHE A 5 -6.88 18.57 3.97
CA PHE A 5 -6.68 19.06 2.60
C PHE A 5 -6.88 20.58 2.41
N GLY A 6 -7.12 21.33 3.49
CA GLY A 6 -7.41 22.78 3.46
C GLY A 6 -8.91 23.09 3.43
N GLU A 7 -9.27 24.31 3.84
CA GLU A 7 -10.67 24.79 3.87
C GLU A 7 -11.37 24.69 2.50
N GLU A 8 -10.63 24.86 1.42
CA GLU A 8 -11.14 24.71 0.05
C GLU A 8 -11.65 23.29 -0.26
N ALA A 9 -11.17 22.27 0.46
CA ALA A 9 -11.56 20.88 0.24
C ALA A 9 -12.91 20.53 0.89
N VAL A 10 -13.44 21.36 1.80
CA VAL A 10 -14.74 21.10 2.46
C VAL A 10 -15.89 21.13 1.45
N ALA A 11 -15.83 22.02 0.46
CA ALA A 11 -16.83 22.08 -0.60
C ALA A 11 -16.69 20.95 -1.63
N GLU A 12 -15.52 20.29 -1.68
CA GLU A 12 -15.20 19.30 -2.71
C GLU A 12 -15.58 17.86 -2.33
N VAL A 13 -15.92 17.59 -1.07
CA VAL A 13 -16.19 16.23 -0.54
C VAL A 13 -17.29 15.50 -1.32
N PHE A 14 -18.37 16.22 -1.63
CA PHE A 14 -19.52 15.70 -2.37
C PHE A 14 -19.48 16.09 -3.85
N SER A 15 -18.34 16.56 -4.35
CA SER A 15 -18.17 16.91 -5.75
C SER A 15 -17.70 15.71 -6.57
N ALA A 16 -17.94 15.75 -7.89
CA ALA A 16 -17.41 14.77 -8.83
C ALA A 16 -15.86 14.74 -8.88
N HIS A 17 -15.17 15.69 -8.23
CA HIS A 17 -13.72 15.73 -8.14
C HIS A 17 -13.14 14.88 -7.00
N ASN A 18 -13.98 14.25 -6.19
CA ASN A 18 -13.60 13.40 -5.06
C ASN A 18 -14.04 11.93 -5.24
N GLY A 19 -14.43 11.52 -6.44
CA GLY A 19 -14.88 10.15 -6.71
C GLY A 19 -14.49 9.64 -8.08
N ILE A 20 -14.29 8.33 -8.19
CA ILE A 20 -14.15 7.59 -9.43
C ILE A 20 -15.04 6.35 -9.33
N LEU A 21 -15.71 5.99 -10.42
CA LEU A 21 -16.40 4.71 -10.53
C LEU A 21 -15.46 3.69 -11.17
N LEU A 22 -15.25 2.56 -10.50
CA LEU A 22 -14.32 1.52 -10.91
C LEU A 22 -15.02 0.15 -10.97
N PRO A 23 -14.53 -0.79 -11.79
CA PRO A 23 -14.93 -2.20 -11.68
C PRO A 23 -14.53 -2.76 -10.30
N ASN A 24 -15.38 -3.62 -9.72
CA ASN A 24 -15.23 -4.12 -8.34
C ASN A 24 -13.82 -4.67 -8.02
N GLN A 25 -13.22 -5.45 -8.92
CA GLN A 25 -11.88 -6.00 -8.65
C GLN A 25 -10.77 -4.94 -8.69
N VAL A 26 -10.95 -3.89 -9.50
CA VAL A 26 -10.02 -2.75 -9.56
C VAL A 26 -10.17 -1.89 -8.31
N GLU A 27 -11.40 -1.67 -7.85
CA GLU A 27 -11.68 -0.99 -6.57
C GLU A 27 -11.03 -1.74 -5.40
N ILE A 28 -11.24 -3.05 -5.29
CA ILE A 28 -10.59 -3.89 -4.26
C ILE A 28 -9.07 -3.76 -4.31
N ALA A 29 -8.47 -3.81 -5.51
CA ALA A 29 -7.02 -3.69 -5.66
C ALA A 29 -6.50 -2.31 -5.24
N LEU A 30 -7.25 -1.24 -5.54
CA LEU A 30 -6.93 0.12 -5.14
C LEU A 30 -7.04 0.30 -3.62
N ASP A 31 -8.11 -0.23 -3.02
CA ASP A 31 -8.37 -0.17 -1.58
C ASP A 31 -7.35 -0.96 -0.77
N LEU A 32 -6.89 -2.11 -1.29
CA LEU A 32 -5.82 -2.89 -0.67
C LEU A 32 -4.43 -2.25 -0.85
N GLY A 33 -4.31 -1.21 -1.68
CA GLY A 33 -3.03 -0.56 -1.98
C GLY A 33 -2.12 -1.40 -2.88
N VAL A 34 -2.68 -2.38 -3.60
CA VAL A 34 -1.96 -3.22 -4.56
C VAL A 34 -1.64 -2.43 -5.82
N ILE A 35 -2.57 -1.57 -6.25
CA ILE A 35 -2.42 -0.63 -7.36
C ILE A 35 -2.65 0.80 -6.87
N ALA A 36 -2.20 1.77 -7.66
CA ALA A 36 -2.48 3.18 -7.44
C ALA A 36 -2.69 3.91 -8.76
N ILE A 37 -3.31 5.09 -8.68
CA ILE A 37 -3.47 6.03 -9.79
C ILE A 37 -2.40 7.11 -9.63
N VAL A 38 -1.58 7.31 -10.65
CA VAL A 38 -0.46 8.27 -10.66
C VAL A 38 -0.54 9.20 -11.88
N PRO A 39 0.11 10.38 -11.87
CA PRO A 39 0.23 11.24 -13.04
C PRO A 39 0.73 10.47 -14.25
N ASP A 40 0.15 10.75 -15.42
CA ASP A 40 0.64 10.21 -16.68
C ASP A 40 1.87 11.00 -17.18
N VAL A 41 2.95 10.96 -16.39
CA VAL A 41 4.24 11.60 -16.68
C VAL A 41 5.33 10.55 -16.53
N PRO A 42 6.22 10.31 -17.51
CA PRO A 42 7.25 9.28 -17.41
C PRO A 42 8.07 9.36 -16.11
N ASP A 43 8.47 8.21 -15.55
CA ASP A 43 9.17 8.16 -14.25
C ASP A 43 10.54 8.89 -14.30
N ASP A 44 11.13 9.02 -15.50
CA ASP A 44 12.39 9.71 -15.82
C ASP A 44 12.22 11.13 -16.40
N ALA A 45 10.99 11.67 -16.37
CA ALA A 45 10.70 12.95 -17.00
C ALA A 45 11.36 14.14 -16.27
N GLY A 46 11.86 15.10 -17.07
CA GLY A 46 12.38 16.39 -16.59
C GLY A 46 11.30 17.33 -16.02
N GLU A 47 11.73 18.44 -15.40
CA GLU A 47 10.82 19.42 -14.75
C GLU A 47 9.77 20.01 -15.70
N ASP A 48 10.12 20.16 -16.97
CA ASP A 48 9.23 20.75 -17.97
C ASP A 48 7.98 19.89 -18.18
N ALA A 49 8.13 18.57 -18.23
CA ALA A 49 7.01 17.64 -18.40
C ALA A 49 6.04 17.69 -17.20
N TRP A 50 6.59 17.80 -15.98
CA TRP A 50 5.81 17.97 -14.75
C TRP A 50 5.07 19.29 -14.74
N SER A 51 5.73 20.38 -15.16
CA SER A 51 5.12 21.71 -15.23
C SER A 51 3.97 21.77 -16.23
N VAL A 52 4.14 21.12 -17.40
CA VAL A 52 3.07 20.99 -18.41
C VAL A 52 1.89 20.19 -17.87
N TRP A 53 2.15 19.07 -17.20
CA TRP A 53 1.08 18.27 -16.60
C TRP A 53 0.34 19.04 -15.50
N GLU A 54 1.05 19.77 -14.64
CA GLU A 54 0.45 20.55 -13.55
C GLU A 54 -0.44 21.68 -14.06
N ALA A 55 -0.01 22.37 -15.12
CA ALA A 55 -0.73 23.45 -15.78
C ALA A 55 -1.90 22.97 -16.66
N SER A 56 -2.01 21.66 -16.91
CA SER A 56 -3.10 21.12 -17.72
C SER A 56 -4.45 21.30 -17.04
N ILE A 57 -5.45 21.74 -17.84
CA ILE A 57 -6.83 21.88 -17.37
C ILE A 57 -7.41 20.52 -16.99
N GLN A 58 -7.09 19.49 -17.78
CA GLN A 58 -7.47 18.11 -17.54
C GLN A 58 -6.21 17.29 -17.28
N ARG A 59 -5.95 17.04 -16.00
CA ARG A 59 -4.84 16.19 -15.59
C ARG A 59 -5.16 14.75 -15.93
N GLU A 60 -4.28 14.15 -16.72
CA GLU A 60 -4.38 12.76 -17.14
C GLU A 60 -3.53 11.87 -16.23
N TYR A 61 -4.02 10.65 -16.02
CA TYR A 61 -3.46 9.71 -15.05
C TYR A 61 -3.22 8.34 -15.69
N ARG A 62 -2.40 7.53 -15.03
CA ARG A 62 -2.17 6.12 -15.37
C ARG A 62 -2.24 5.25 -14.13
N TRP A 63 -2.43 3.96 -14.36
CA TRP A 63 -2.33 2.95 -13.33
C TRP A 63 -0.87 2.57 -13.06
N LYS A 64 -0.57 2.25 -11.81
CA LYS A 64 0.73 1.75 -11.38
C LYS A 64 0.53 0.61 -10.39
N ILE A 65 1.21 -0.51 -10.59
CA ILE A 65 1.26 -1.56 -9.57
C ILE A 65 2.24 -1.15 -8.47
N ILE A 66 1.75 -1.14 -7.24
CA ILE A 66 2.52 -0.85 -6.04
C ILE A 66 3.05 -2.16 -5.45
N ASP A 67 2.21 -3.18 -5.24
CA ASP A 67 2.62 -4.47 -4.69
C ASP A 67 2.50 -5.60 -5.72
N ARG A 68 3.64 -5.96 -6.34
CA ARG A 68 3.74 -7.07 -7.30
C ARG A 68 3.60 -8.45 -6.64
N ASN A 69 3.69 -8.54 -5.31
CA ASN A 69 3.61 -9.81 -4.59
C ASN A 69 2.18 -10.23 -4.22
N ALA A 70 1.19 -9.36 -4.43
CA ALA A 70 -0.23 -9.62 -4.17
C ALA A 70 -0.89 -10.35 -5.35
N ARG A 71 -0.37 -11.53 -5.69
CA ARG A 71 -0.81 -12.32 -6.87
C ARG A 71 -2.29 -12.67 -6.81
N ASP A 72 -2.81 -12.96 -5.62
CA ASP A 72 -4.21 -13.27 -5.35
C ASP A 72 -5.18 -12.17 -5.76
N VAL A 73 -4.73 -10.91 -5.78
CA VAL A 73 -5.52 -9.75 -6.24
C VAL A 73 -5.21 -9.42 -7.70
N LEU A 74 -3.93 -9.47 -8.09
CA LEU A 74 -3.46 -9.10 -9.43
C LEU A 74 -3.97 -10.05 -10.53
N GLU A 75 -4.13 -11.33 -10.20
CA GLU A 75 -4.60 -12.36 -11.13
C GLU A 75 -6.14 -12.45 -11.22
N LYS A 76 -6.85 -11.51 -10.59
CA LYS A 76 -8.32 -11.44 -10.72
C LYS A 76 -8.72 -10.74 -12.00
N ASN A 77 -9.69 -11.34 -12.70
CA ASN A 77 -10.33 -10.75 -13.86
C ASN A 77 -11.32 -9.65 -13.43
N PHE A 78 -11.29 -8.50 -14.08
CA PHE A 78 -12.23 -7.41 -13.79
C PHE A 78 -13.15 -7.05 -14.97
N VAL A 79 -12.90 -7.62 -16.15
CA VAL A 79 -13.82 -7.60 -17.29
C VAL A 79 -14.29 -9.04 -17.51
N GLU A 80 -15.57 -9.29 -17.30
CA GLU A 80 -16.23 -10.54 -17.76
C GLU A 80 -16.62 -10.34 -19.22
N GLY A 81 -15.70 -10.69 -20.12
CA GLY A 81 -15.99 -10.79 -21.54
C GLY A 81 -16.91 -11.96 -21.87
N LYS A 82 -17.64 -11.88 -22.99
CA LYS A 82 -18.32 -13.05 -23.57
C LYS A 82 -17.34 -14.01 -24.25
N ASP A 83 -16.19 -13.50 -24.67
CA ASP A 83 -15.13 -14.24 -25.35
C ASP A 83 -13.83 -14.27 -24.53
N ALA A 84 -13.03 -15.33 -24.71
CA ALA A 84 -11.73 -15.51 -24.05
C ALA A 84 -10.72 -14.38 -24.29
N ALA A 85 -10.94 -13.54 -25.31
CA ALA A 85 -10.10 -12.40 -25.67
C ALA A 85 -10.45 -11.10 -24.91
N ASP A 86 -11.58 -11.05 -24.21
CA ASP A 86 -12.08 -9.86 -23.52
C ASP A 86 -11.78 -9.87 -22.01
N PHE A 87 -11.07 -10.88 -21.51
CA PHE A 87 -10.62 -10.91 -20.12
C PHE A 87 -9.42 -9.99 -19.94
N MET A 88 -9.51 -9.12 -18.92
CA MET A 88 -8.38 -8.30 -18.47
C MET A 88 -8.12 -8.54 -17.00
N LEU A 89 -6.87 -8.84 -16.68
CA LEU A 89 -6.37 -8.99 -15.32
C LEU A 89 -6.05 -7.62 -14.72
N VAL A 90 -6.14 -7.51 -13.40
CA VAL A 90 -5.68 -6.30 -12.70
C VAL A 90 -4.20 -6.04 -12.96
N GLU A 91 -3.38 -7.09 -13.07
CA GLU A 91 -1.96 -6.98 -13.42
C GLU A 91 -1.71 -6.23 -14.74
N GLU A 92 -2.59 -6.43 -15.72
CA GLU A 92 -2.44 -5.83 -17.04
C GLU A 92 -2.78 -4.35 -17.06
N LEU A 93 -3.22 -3.77 -15.94
CA LEU A 93 -3.41 -2.33 -15.82
C LEU A 93 -2.08 -1.57 -15.71
N ASP A 94 -0.97 -2.19 -15.30
CA ASP A 94 0.28 -1.47 -15.04
C ASP A 94 0.71 -0.62 -16.25
N GLY A 95 0.90 0.68 -16.03
CA GLY A 95 1.30 1.64 -17.06
C GLY A 95 0.19 2.05 -18.04
N LYS A 96 -0.99 1.45 -18.01
CA LYS A 96 -2.11 1.86 -18.87
C LYS A 96 -2.70 3.20 -18.40
N LYS A 97 -3.10 4.04 -19.36
CA LYS A 97 -3.77 5.32 -19.09
C LYS A 97 -5.15 5.09 -18.49
N LEU A 98 -5.52 5.96 -17.57
CA LEU A 98 -6.87 5.98 -16.99
C LEU A 98 -7.82 6.63 -17.99
N LEU A 99 -8.77 5.85 -18.51
CA LEU A 99 -9.73 6.32 -19.49
C LEU A 99 -10.99 6.82 -18.79
N PHE A 100 -11.33 8.08 -19.04
CA PHE A 100 -12.58 8.68 -18.62
C PHE A 100 -13.60 8.65 -19.76
N ARG A 101 -14.90 8.71 -19.43
CA ARG A 101 -15.94 8.83 -20.45
C ARG A 101 -15.67 10.07 -21.31
N PRO A 102 -15.75 9.99 -22.65
CA PRO A 102 -15.44 11.13 -23.53
C PRO A 102 -16.28 12.38 -23.25
N THR A 103 -17.47 12.20 -22.70
CA THR A 103 -18.41 13.28 -22.35
C THR A 103 -18.12 13.91 -20.99
N SER A 104 -17.22 13.33 -20.18
CA SER A 104 -16.91 13.82 -18.83
C SER A 104 -15.61 14.64 -18.84
N THR A 105 -15.73 15.91 -18.47
CA THR A 105 -14.59 16.80 -18.24
C THR A 105 -14.08 16.75 -16.79
N HIS A 106 -14.81 16.09 -15.89
CA HIS A 106 -14.41 15.99 -14.49
C HIS A 106 -13.25 15.01 -14.33
N ARG A 107 -12.25 15.45 -13.56
CA ARG A 107 -11.12 14.64 -13.12
C ARG A 107 -11.00 14.74 -11.60
N PRO A 108 -10.63 13.65 -10.92
CA PRO A 108 -10.26 13.72 -9.51
C PRO A 108 -9.13 14.72 -9.30
N ARG A 109 -9.17 15.45 -8.18
CA ARG A 109 -8.03 16.31 -7.83
C ARG A 109 -6.82 15.44 -7.51
N ALA A 110 -5.66 15.88 -7.99
CA ALA A 110 -4.39 15.22 -7.72
C ALA A 110 -4.14 15.04 -6.21
N ARG A 111 -4.53 16.00 -5.36
CA ARG A 111 -4.35 15.90 -3.90
C ARG A 111 -4.98 14.63 -3.27
N TYR A 112 -6.14 14.22 -3.76
CA TYR A 112 -6.86 13.04 -3.24
C TYR A 112 -6.20 11.75 -3.74
N LEU A 113 -5.84 11.71 -5.02
CA LEU A 113 -5.13 10.57 -5.60
C LEU A 113 -3.73 10.40 -4.98
N TYR A 114 -3.05 11.50 -4.64
CA TYR A 114 -1.77 11.47 -3.93
C TYR A 114 -1.93 10.85 -2.55
N PHE A 115 -2.96 11.24 -1.81
CA PHE A 115 -3.25 10.65 -0.50
C PHE A 115 -3.50 9.14 -0.59
N VAL A 116 -4.28 8.68 -1.58
CA VAL A 116 -4.49 7.24 -1.81
C VAL A 116 -3.17 6.53 -2.15
N TYR A 117 -2.34 7.14 -2.99
CA TYR A 117 -1.01 6.62 -3.34
C TYR A 117 -0.10 6.48 -2.10
N VAL A 118 -0.07 7.51 -1.25
CA VAL A 118 0.68 7.48 0.02
C VAL A 118 0.19 6.35 0.92
N CYS A 119 -1.14 6.21 1.08
CA CYS A 119 -1.74 5.10 1.83
C CYS A 119 -1.35 3.73 1.25
N ALA A 120 -1.30 3.59 -0.08
CA ALA A 120 -0.89 2.35 -0.73
C ALA A 120 0.58 1.99 -0.44
N ILE A 121 1.50 2.97 -0.50
CA ILE A 121 2.90 2.76 -0.13
C ILE A 121 3.02 2.35 1.34
N LEU A 122 2.33 3.04 2.24
CA LEU A 122 2.36 2.73 3.67
C LEU A 122 1.83 1.32 3.96
N LYS A 123 0.70 0.94 3.35
CA LYS A 123 0.16 -0.43 3.45
C LYS A 123 1.18 -1.47 2.99
N LYS A 124 1.85 -1.24 1.86
CA LYS A 124 2.90 -2.14 1.36
C LYS A 124 4.10 -2.21 2.30
N ALA A 125 4.52 -1.08 2.87
CA ALA A 125 5.63 -1.03 3.82
C ALA A 125 5.31 -1.82 5.10
N TRP A 126 4.04 -1.82 5.55
CA TRP A 126 3.60 -2.52 6.76
C TRP A 126 3.18 -3.98 6.53
N ALA A 127 3.07 -4.42 5.28
CA ALA A 127 2.78 -5.81 4.96
C ALA A 127 3.83 -6.74 5.60
N HIS A 128 3.39 -7.85 6.20
CA HIS A 128 4.23 -8.80 6.96
C HIS A 128 5.57 -9.16 6.29
N LYS A 129 5.57 -9.27 4.95
CA LYS A 129 6.73 -9.61 4.13
C LYS A 129 7.82 -8.53 4.14
N ASN A 130 7.45 -7.26 4.26
CA ASN A 130 8.36 -6.11 4.21
C ASN A 130 8.69 -5.54 5.60
N ARG A 131 8.12 -6.11 6.66
CA ARG A 131 8.27 -5.60 8.04
C ARG A 131 9.71 -5.50 8.54
N ARG A 132 10.60 -6.37 8.07
CA ARG A 132 12.02 -6.36 8.48
C ARG A 132 12.80 -5.19 7.89
N ASP A 133 12.38 -4.70 6.72
CA ASP A 133 12.99 -3.54 6.08
C ASP A 133 11.95 -2.74 5.26
N PRO A 134 11.08 -1.97 5.93
CA PRO A 134 10.14 -1.09 5.23
C PRO A 134 10.87 0.04 4.50
N SER A 135 12.11 0.34 4.91
CA SER A 135 12.94 1.32 4.24
C SER A 135 13.29 0.89 2.82
N ALA A 136 13.41 -0.42 2.53
CA ALA A 136 13.64 -0.91 1.17
C ALA A 136 12.45 -0.64 0.23
N VAL A 137 11.22 -0.82 0.70
CA VAL A 137 9.99 -0.51 -0.06
C VAL A 137 9.95 0.96 -0.41
N LEU A 138 10.31 1.81 0.56
CA LEU A 138 10.34 3.25 0.40
C LEU A 138 11.51 3.72 -0.45
N LYS A 139 12.71 3.13 -0.33
CA LYS A 139 13.89 3.44 -1.15
C LYS A 139 13.65 3.20 -2.65
N ASP A 140 12.85 2.19 -3.01
CA ASP A 140 12.45 2.00 -4.42
C ASP A 140 11.50 3.11 -4.92
N GLN A 141 10.83 3.81 -4.00
CA GLN A 141 9.99 4.96 -4.31
C GLN A 141 10.70 6.30 -4.09
N ILE A 142 11.80 6.31 -3.33
CA ILE A 142 12.56 7.50 -2.92
C ILE A 142 13.78 7.63 -3.83
N GLY A 143 13.79 8.68 -4.64
CA GLY A 143 14.72 8.88 -5.74
C GLY A 143 14.02 8.83 -7.10
N LYS A 144 12.90 8.12 -7.17
CA LYS A 144 11.85 8.44 -8.15
C LYS A 144 11.18 9.69 -7.61
N ARG A 145 11.14 10.75 -8.42
CA ARG A 145 10.53 12.04 -8.09
C ARG A 145 9.08 11.81 -7.64
N MET A 146 8.83 11.62 -6.34
CA MET A 146 7.50 11.31 -5.83
C MET A 146 6.58 12.50 -6.12
N TRP A 147 5.84 12.39 -7.23
CA TRP A 147 4.95 13.42 -7.75
C TRP A 147 5.55 14.82 -7.66
N ALA A 148 6.69 15.03 -8.33
CA ALA A 148 7.55 16.22 -8.25
C ALA A 148 6.78 17.54 -8.33
N ILE A 149 6.37 18.09 -7.19
CA ILE A 149 5.46 19.24 -7.16
C ILE A 149 5.91 20.23 -6.09
N LYS A 150 5.89 21.51 -6.49
CA LYS A 150 6.15 22.69 -5.65
C LYS A 150 5.02 22.95 -4.63
N VAL A 151 3.84 22.37 -4.85
CA VAL A 151 2.61 22.53 -4.05
C VAL A 151 2.42 21.36 -3.07
N ARG A 152 2.26 21.65 -1.78
CA ARG A 152 2.00 20.63 -0.74
C ARG A 152 0.60 20.02 -0.92
N TYR A 153 0.52 18.75 -1.32
CA TYR A 153 -0.76 18.03 -1.46
C TYR A 153 -1.37 17.58 -0.14
N LEU A 154 -0.50 17.25 0.82
CA LEU A 154 -0.87 16.94 2.19
C LEU A 154 -0.51 18.13 3.05
N HIS A 155 -1.45 18.56 3.89
CA HIS A 155 -1.19 19.61 4.85
C HIS A 155 -0.12 19.13 5.85
N LYS A 156 0.77 20.03 6.29
CA LYS A 156 1.85 19.69 7.24
C LYS A 156 1.31 19.02 8.50
N ALA A 157 0.19 19.52 9.02
CA ALA A 157 -0.49 18.95 10.18
C ALA A 157 -0.87 17.47 10.00
N MET A 158 -1.18 17.04 8.77
CA MET A 158 -1.51 15.65 8.48
C MET A 158 -0.27 14.76 8.46
N LEU A 159 0.83 15.25 7.90
CA LEU A 159 2.11 14.54 7.94
C LEU A 159 2.61 14.41 9.38
N VAL A 160 2.45 15.46 10.19
CA VAL A 160 2.75 15.45 11.62
C VAL A 160 1.85 14.45 12.34
N ALA A 161 0.53 14.54 12.16
CA ALA A 161 -0.41 13.60 12.79
C ALA A 161 -0.12 12.14 12.40
N MET A 162 0.19 11.86 11.13
CA MET A 162 0.58 10.52 10.71
C MET A 162 1.88 10.07 11.36
N ALA A 163 2.87 10.95 11.52
CA ALA A 163 4.12 10.66 12.23
C ALA A 163 3.89 10.39 13.72
N GLU A 164 3.06 11.20 14.36
CA GLU A 164 2.75 11.06 15.78
C GLU A 164 1.93 9.80 16.07
N GLU A 165 0.89 9.52 15.27
CA GLU A 165 0.11 8.28 15.35
C GLU A 165 0.97 7.04 15.05
N ALA A 166 1.98 7.19 14.19
CA ALA A 166 2.99 6.17 13.95
C ALA A 166 3.99 6.00 15.12
N GLY A 167 3.90 6.81 16.17
CA GLY A 167 4.76 6.80 17.35
C GLY A 167 6.02 7.66 17.25
N HIS A 168 6.26 8.33 16.12
CA HIS A 168 7.38 9.27 15.99
C HIS A 168 7.04 10.63 16.56
N ARG A 169 7.84 11.05 17.54
CA ARG A 169 7.91 12.46 17.92
C ARG A 169 8.78 13.20 16.92
N LEU A 170 8.15 13.97 16.04
CA LEU A 170 8.85 14.90 15.19
C LEU A 170 9.43 16.04 16.03
N ASP A 171 10.64 16.50 15.70
CA ASP A 171 11.28 17.66 16.34
C ASP A 171 10.33 18.88 16.38
N ASP A 172 10.47 19.74 17.38
CA ASP A 172 9.68 20.97 17.57
C ASP A 172 9.66 21.90 16.33
N LYS A 173 10.69 21.80 15.47
CA LYS A 173 10.76 22.51 14.18
C LYS A 173 9.61 22.14 13.22
N TRP A 174 9.04 20.94 13.34
CA TRP A 174 7.87 20.50 12.57
C TRP A 174 6.56 21.10 13.08
N HIS A 175 6.51 21.45 14.36
CA HIS A 175 5.39 22.15 14.97
C HIS A 175 5.41 23.66 14.69
N SER A 176 6.56 24.17 14.20
CA SER A 176 6.67 25.57 13.80
C SER A 176 5.84 25.85 12.54
N PRO A 177 4.94 26.85 12.56
CA PRO A 177 4.15 27.26 11.40
C PRO A 177 5.01 27.86 10.27
N ASN A 178 6.26 28.25 10.55
CA ASN A 178 7.17 28.91 9.61
C ASN A 178 8.31 28.02 9.09
N ALA A 179 8.33 26.73 9.44
CA ALA A 179 9.29 25.80 8.84
C ALA A 179 8.78 25.40 7.45
N ASP A 180 9.06 26.28 6.49
CA ASP A 180 8.93 26.08 5.06
C ASP A 180 10.30 25.69 4.51
N SER A 181 10.63 24.39 4.52
CA SER A 181 11.71 23.88 3.67
C SER A 181 11.16 22.98 2.57
N GLU A 182 11.79 23.09 1.40
CA GLU A 182 11.34 22.54 0.12
C GLU A 182 11.38 21.01 0.08
N ILE A 183 10.32 20.44 -0.51
CA ILE A 183 10.23 19.25 -1.39
C ILE A 183 10.73 17.89 -0.84
N ASP A 184 11.71 17.83 0.06
CA ASP A 184 12.23 16.59 0.65
C ASP A 184 11.53 16.22 1.98
N GLU A 185 10.88 17.20 2.61
CA GLU A 185 10.24 17.04 3.92
C GLU A 185 9.16 15.95 3.94
N GLN A 186 8.31 15.84 2.90
CA GLN A 186 7.21 14.87 2.90
C GLN A 186 7.70 13.43 2.76
N ALA A 187 8.67 13.21 1.86
CA ALA A 187 9.28 11.90 1.66
C ALA A 187 10.05 11.46 2.91
N ILE A 188 10.75 12.38 3.57
CA ILE A 188 11.45 12.14 4.83
C ILE A 188 10.47 11.80 5.95
N VAL A 189 9.34 12.50 6.08
CA VAL A 189 8.33 12.19 7.10
C VAL A 189 7.68 10.83 6.86
N LEU A 190 7.36 10.52 5.60
CA LEU A 190 6.85 9.20 5.22
C LEU A 190 7.85 8.08 5.53
N MET A 191 9.15 8.31 5.33
CA MET A 191 10.18 7.38 5.76
C MET A 191 10.24 7.21 7.26
N ALA A 192 10.22 8.33 8.00
CA ALA A 192 10.23 8.30 9.44
C ALA A 192 9.06 7.44 9.92
N ILE A 193 7.82 7.79 9.53
CA ILE A 193 6.58 7.06 9.84
C ILE A 193 6.76 5.55 9.66
N ALA A 194 7.19 5.13 8.47
CA ALA A 194 7.30 3.72 8.15
C ALA A 194 8.41 3.01 8.95
N GLN A 195 9.53 3.68 9.21
CA GLN A 195 10.63 3.14 10.01
C GLN A 195 10.24 2.96 11.49
N HIS A 196 9.45 3.88 12.08
CA HIS A 196 9.04 3.76 13.49
C HIS A 196 8.16 2.57 13.75
N ILE A 197 7.14 2.40 12.91
CA ILE A 197 6.12 1.37 13.10
C ILE A 197 6.77 0.00 13.01
N ALA A 198 7.73 -0.15 12.11
CA ALA A 198 8.55 -1.36 12.01
C ALA A 198 9.31 -1.65 13.30
N MET A 199 9.91 -0.63 13.93
CA MET A 199 10.67 -0.75 15.18
C MET A 199 9.77 -1.03 16.39
N GLN A 200 8.55 -0.49 16.46
CA GLN A 200 7.65 -0.72 17.58
C GLN A 200 7.06 -2.14 17.60
N GLU A 201 6.67 -2.69 16.44
CA GLU A 201 6.15 -4.07 16.39
C GLU A 201 7.23 -5.11 16.72
N THR A 202 8.50 -4.87 16.35
CA THR A 202 9.60 -5.75 16.78
C THR A 202 9.78 -5.75 18.29
N ARG A 203 9.65 -4.58 18.95
CA ARG A 203 9.74 -4.47 20.41
C ARG A 203 8.57 -5.14 21.14
N GLN A 204 7.37 -5.08 20.58
CA GLN A 204 6.22 -5.81 21.12
C GLN A 204 6.42 -7.33 21.06
N ARG A 205 6.94 -7.86 19.95
CA ARG A 205 7.24 -9.30 19.84
C ARG A 205 8.35 -9.77 20.76
N ASP A 206 9.41 -8.98 20.95
CA ASP A 206 10.50 -9.35 21.87
C ASP A 206 10.02 -9.36 23.33
N ASN A 207 9.01 -8.56 23.67
CA ASN A 207 8.36 -8.62 24.98
C ASN A 207 7.40 -9.80 25.10
N ASP A 208 6.65 -10.16 24.05
CA ASP A 208 5.73 -11.31 24.06
C ASP A 208 6.47 -12.66 24.05
N ALA A 209 7.72 -12.70 23.55
CA ALA A 209 8.58 -13.89 23.59
C ALA A 209 9.29 -14.11 24.94
N ALA A 210 9.18 -13.17 25.88
CA ALA A 210 9.79 -13.27 27.20
C ALA A 210 8.84 -13.84 28.28
N ASP A 211 7.59 -14.18 27.92
CA ASP A 211 6.56 -14.65 28.86
C ASP A 211 6.15 -16.12 28.62
N ASP A 212 6.93 -16.89 27.83
CA ASP A 212 6.71 -18.33 27.60
C ASP A 212 7.90 -19.19 28.07
N GLU A 213 8.41 -18.90 29.27
CA GLU A 213 9.20 -19.85 30.05
C GLU A 213 8.40 -20.29 31.28
N THR A 214 7.52 -21.29 31.16
CA THR A 214 7.38 -22.34 32.20
C THR A 214 6.45 -23.49 31.80
N TYR A 215 6.91 -24.71 32.13
CA TYR A 215 6.27 -26.04 32.09
C TYR A 215 6.48 -26.91 30.84
N GLU A 216 7.74 -27.28 30.60
CA GLU A 216 8.06 -28.65 30.18
C GLU A 216 8.53 -29.46 31.38
N THR A 217 7.83 -30.54 31.73
CA THR A 217 8.51 -31.76 32.21
C THR A 217 7.60 -32.99 32.18
N ALA A 218 8.21 -34.07 31.69
CA ALA A 218 7.86 -35.49 31.87
C ALA A 218 6.82 -36.11 30.92
N TYR A 219 7.28 -36.48 29.73
CA TYR A 219 7.03 -37.84 29.22
C TYR A 219 8.35 -38.48 28.79
N GLN A 220 8.92 -39.26 29.71
CA GLN A 220 10.06 -40.13 29.44
C GLN A 220 9.61 -41.30 28.57
N LYS A 221 10.14 -41.31 27.35
CA LYS A 221 10.21 -42.45 26.45
C LYS A 221 11.13 -43.50 27.09
N SER A 222 10.61 -44.71 27.34
CA SER A 222 11.45 -45.90 27.49
C SER A 222 11.13 -46.86 26.35
N GLU A 223 12.20 -47.17 25.63
CA GLU A 223 12.43 -48.26 24.67
C GLU A 223 12.30 -49.59 25.46
N ASP A 224 12.14 -50.80 24.94
CA ASP A 224 12.36 -51.44 23.65
C ASP A 224 11.76 -52.87 23.78
N GLU A 225 11.88 -53.70 22.73
CA GLU A 225 11.73 -55.18 22.71
C GLU A 225 10.29 -55.74 22.74
N THR A 226 9.85 -56.65 21.85
CA THR A 226 10.55 -57.69 21.07
C THR A 226 9.70 -58.12 19.86
N CYS A 227 10.39 -58.59 18.82
CA CYS A 227 9.83 -59.27 17.67
C CYS A 227 9.54 -60.73 18.00
N GLU A 228 8.32 -61.22 17.79
CA GLU A 228 8.09 -62.63 17.46
C GLU A 228 7.01 -62.77 16.38
N ASN A 229 7.25 -63.78 15.56
CA ASN A 229 6.75 -64.02 14.22
C ASN A 229 6.05 -65.38 14.28
N GLU A 230 4.73 -65.46 14.09
CA GLU A 230 4.05 -66.76 13.90
C GLU A 230 2.84 -66.65 12.94
N SER A 231 3.12 -67.10 11.72
CA SER A 231 2.31 -67.95 10.82
C SER A 231 0.81 -68.18 11.03
N GLN A 232 0.12 -68.11 9.87
CA GLN A 232 -0.96 -69.01 9.39
C GLN A 232 -2.35 -68.95 10.03
N GLN A 233 -3.37 -68.53 9.26
CA GLN A 233 -4.38 -69.39 8.59
C GLN A 233 -5.65 -68.58 8.24
N ASP A 234 -6.01 -68.55 6.95
CA ASP A 234 -7.42 -68.48 6.52
C ASP A 234 -8.16 -69.71 7.05
N PRO A 235 -9.46 -69.63 7.41
CA PRO A 235 -10.49 -69.85 6.37
C PRO A 235 -11.84 -69.11 6.56
N GLU A 236 -12.51 -68.93 5.43
CA GLU A 236 -13.94 -69.18 5.14
C GLU A 236 -15.08 -68.63 6.02
N GLU A 237 -15.96 -67.91 5.30
CA GLU A 237 -17.42 -68.10 5.19
C GLU A 237 -18.39 -67.92 6.38
N ASN A 238 -19.60 -67.51 5.94
CA ASN A 238 -20.92 -67.44 6.59
C ASN A 238 -21.26 -66.07 7.20
N GLU A 239 -22.37 -65.41 6.86
CA GLU A 239 -23.53 -65.68 5.98
C GLU A 239 -24.19 -64.32 5.68
#